data_AF-A0A1G9QE42-F1
#
_entry.id   AF-A0A1G9QE42-F1
#
_cell.length_a   1.000
_cell.length_b   1.000
_cell.length_c   1.000
_cell.angle_alpha   90.00
_cell.angle_beta   90.00
_cell.angle_gamma   90.00
#
_symmetry.space_group_name_H-M   'P 1'
#
loop_
_entity.id
_entity.type
_entity.pdbx_description
1 polymer ?
#
loop_
_entity_poly.entity_id
_entity_poly.type
_entity_poly.pdbx_seq_one_letter_code
_entity_poly.pdbx_strand_id
1 'polypeptide(L)'
;MMRLSGKKLRKLNNDIHDRDHHQCIVCGVYVPNGIKFHHERSGLKNDCIEEGVTLCYACHQQRHFGAVAKIRKICRDYLTKLYGERWHGRR
;
A
#
# COMPACT_ATOMS: atom_id res chain seq x y z
N MET A 1 14.48 9.17 -5.15
CA MET A 1 13.06 9.24 -4.73
C MET A 1 12.22 9.40 -5.98
N MET A 2 11.27 8.50 -6.25
CA MET A 2 10.37 8.64 -7.40
C MET A 2 9.03 9.21 -6.94
N ARG A 3 8.68 10.40 -7.45
CA ARG A 3 7.37 11.02 -7.22
C ARG A 3 6.64 11.10 -8.54
N LEU A 4 5.49 10.44 -8.62
CA LEU A 4 4.59 10.51 -9.76
C LEU A 4 3.52 11.57 -9.51
N SER A 5 3.03 12.15 -10.59
CA SER A 5 1.92 13.10 -10.54
C SER A 5 0.93 12.85 -11.69
N GLY A 6 -0.28 13.41 -11.56
CA GLY A 6 -1.31 13.36 -12.58
C GLY A 6 -1.66 11.94 -13.04
N LYS A 7 -1.65 11.72 -14.36
CA LYS A 7 -2.04 10.44 -14.99
C LYS A 7 -1.17 9.26 -14.52
N LYS A 8 0.14 9.49 -14.30
CA LYS A 8 1.06 8.42 -13.87
C LYS A 8 0.77 7.95 -12.45
N LEU A 9 0.50 8.88 -11.54
CA LEU A 9 0.12 8.55 -10.16
C LEU A 9 -1.24 7.83 -10.12
N ARG A 10 -2.21 8.28 -10.93
CA ARG A 10 -3.51 7.61 -11.03
C ARG A 10 -3.36 6.18 -11.57
N LYS A 11 -2.50 5.97 -12.57
CA LYS A 11 -2.21 4.64 -13.08
C LYS A 11 -1.62 3.75 -11.99
N LEU A 12 -0.60 4.22 -11.27
CA LEU A 12 -0.02 3.47 -10.14
C LEU A 12 -1.07 3.12 -9.09
N ASN A 13 -1.93 4.08 -8.73
CA ASN A 13 -3.00 3.84 -7.77
C ASN A 13 -3.90 2.70 -8.24
N ASN A 14 -4.34 2.74 -9.50
CA ASN A 14 -5.16 1.69 -10.07
C ASN A 14 -4.42 0.34 -10.12
N ASP A 15 -3.16 0.33 -10.56
CA ASP A 15 -2.35 -0.90 -10.62
C ASP A 15 -2.23 -1.57 -9.21
N ILE A 16 -2.11 -0.78 -8.15
CA ILE A 16 -2.09 -1.28 -6.75
C ILE A 16 -3.45 -1.85 -6.35
N HIS A 17 -4.55 -1.13 -6.63
CA HIS A 17 -5.89 -1.62 -6.30
C HIS A 17 -6.25 -2.87 -7.11
N ASP A 18 -5.89 -2.95 -8.38
CA ASP A 18 -6.12 -4.12 -9.22
C ASP A 18 -5.35 -5.34 -8.69
N ARG A 19 -4.08 -5.15 -8.28
CA ARG A 19 -3.28 -6.20 -7.63
C ARG A 19 -3.92 -6.69 -6.34
N ASP A 20 -4.46 -5.78 -5.54
CA ASP A 20 -5.11 -6.10 -4.26
C ASP A 20 -6.59 -6.47 -4.44
N HIS A 21 -7.04 -6.72 -5.67
CA HIS A 21 -8.42 -7.09 -6.03
C HIS A 21 -9.47 -6.10 -5.52
N HIS A 22 -9.10 -4.82 -5.40
CA HIS A 22 -9.90 -3.74 -4.80
C HIS A 22 -10.35 -4.08 -3.38
N GLN A 23 -9.58 -4.88 -2.64
CA GLN A 23 -9.88 -5.30 -1.28
C GLN A 23 -8.84 -4.77 -0.31
N CYS A 24 -9.30 -4.34 0.87
CA CYS A 24 -8.42 -3.99 1.96
C CYS A 24 -7.62 -5.23 2.38
N ILE A 25 -6.29 -5.17 2.32
CA ILE A 25 -5.43 -6.32 2.65
C ILE A 25 -5.50 -6.74 4.13
N VAL A 26 -6.11 -5.90 4.98
CA VAL A 26 -6.25 -6.13 6.43
C VAL A 26 -7.58 -6.79 6.79
N CYS A 27 -8.69 -6.34 6.18
CA CYS A 27 -10.03 -6.76 6.57
C CYS A 27 -10.91 -7.28 5.42
N GLY A 28 -10.40 -7.31 4.19
CA GLY A 28 -11.08 -7.87 3.02
C GLY A 28 -12.21 -7.01 2.44
N VAL A 29 -12.57 -5.89 3.08
CA VAL A 29 -13.65 -5.03 2.57
C VAL A 29 -13.27 -4.42 1.21
N TYR A 30 -14.27 -4.28 0.34
CA TYR A 30 -14.09 -3.60 -0.95
C TYR A 30 -13.70 -2.13 -0.73
N VAL A 31 -12.71 -1.68 -1.49
CA VAL A 31 -12.21 -0.30 -1.51
C VAL A 31 -12.57 0.30 -2.87
N PRO A 32 -13.41 1.35 -2.90
CA PRO A 32 -13.79 1.99 -4.15
C PRO A 32 -12.60 2.60 -4.91
N ASN A 33 -12.75 2.64 -6.22
CA ASN A 33 -11.85 3.37 -7.10
C ASN A 33 -11.69 4.85 -6.67
N GLY A 34 -10.48 5.38 -6.80
CA GLY A 34 -10.16 6.77 -6.46
C GLY A 34 -9.71 6.99 -5.01
N ILE A 35 -9.87 5.99 -4.12
CA ILE A 35 -9.20 6.01 -2.82
C ILE A 35 -7.68 5.89 -3.04
N LYS A 36 -6.91 6.74 -2.35
CA LYS A 36 -5.44 6.70 -2.43
C LYS A 36 -4.91 5.46 -1.74
N PHE A 37 -3.98 4.75 -2.39
CA PHE A 37 -3.24 3.67 -1.77
C PHE A 37 -2.42 4.16 -0.56
N HIS A 38 -2.11 3.24 0.35
CA HIS A 38 -1.26 3.49 1.51
C HIS A 38 0.20 3.14 1.22
N HIS A 39 1.12 4.08 1.49
CA HIS A 39 2.56 3.79 1.48
C HIS A 39 2.98 3.19 2.83
N GLU A 40 3.47 1.95 2.86
CA GLU A 40 3.83 1.28 4.11
C GLU A 40 5.20 1.73 4.67
N ARG A 41 6.15 2.09 3.80
CA ARG A 41 7.47 2.57 4.23
C ARG A 41 7.41 4.03 4.71
N SER A 42 7.94 4.26 5.92
CA SER A 42 8.08 5.60 6.50
C SER A 42 9.35 6.29 5.97
N GLY A 43 9.26 7.59 5.69
CA GLY A 43 10.38 8.41 5.21
C GLY A 43 10.31 8.70 3.72
N LEU A 44 10.96 7.88 2.91
CA LEU A 44 11.01 8.07 1.45
C LEU A 44 9.82 7.38 0.79
N LYS A 45 8.72 8.12 0.62
CA LYS A 45 7.58 7.68 -0.20
C LYS A 45 8.03 7.59 -1.66
N ASN A 46 8.19 6.38 -2.19
CA ASN A 46 8.39 6.19 -3.62
C ASN A 46 7.09 5.69 -4.20
N ASP A 47 6.70 6.32 -5.29
CA ASP A 47 5.50 5.94 -6.03
C ASP A 47 5.84 4.74 -6.91
N CYS A 48 6.01 3.57 -6.28
CA CYS A 48 6.18 2.28 -6.93
C CYS A 48 5.22 1.24 -6.34
N ILE A 49 4.93 0.21 -7.14
CA ILE A 49 3.90 -0.78 -6.79
C ILE A 49 4.29 -1.57 -5.54
N GLU A 50 5.58 -1.79 -5.32
CA GLU A 50 6.12 -2.56 -4.19
C GLU A 50 6.04 -1.81 -2.85
N GLU A 51 5.82 -0.50 -2.84
CA GLU A 51 5.75 0.29 -1.60
C GLU A 51 4.31 0.69 -1.21
N GLY A 52 3.32 0.33 -2.03
CA GLY A 52 1.92 0.68 -1.84
C GLY A 52 0.98 -0.50 -1.64
N VAL A 53 -0.05 -0.32 -0.81
CA VAL A 53 -1.11 -1.30 -0.55
C VAL A 53 -2.49 -0.66 -0.47
N THR A 54 -3.53 -1.44 -0.78
CA THR A 54 -4.93 -1.06 -0.65
C THR A 54 -5.39 -1.25 0.79
N LEU A 55 -5.81 -0.15 1.42
CA LEU A 55 -6.44 -0.15 2.73
C LEU A 55 -7.76 0.62 2.66
N CYS A 56 -8.78 0.11 3.36
CA CYS A 56 -9.98 0.90 3.61
C CYS A 56 -9.67 2.04 4.58
N TYR A 57 -10.53 3.06 4.61
CA TYR A 57 -10.33 4.25 5.45
C TYR A 57 -10.11 3.90 6.93
N ALA A 58 -10.89 2.96 7.48
CA ALA A 58 -10.78 2.56 8.88
C ALA A 58 -9.42 1.91 9.20
N CYS A 59 -8.96 0.96 8.38
CA CYS A 59 -7.65 0.31 8.56
C CYS A 59 -6.50 1.28 8.28
N HIS A 60 -6.66 2.20 7.33
CA HIS A 60 -5.69 3.24 7.05
C HIS A 60 -5.51 4.18 8.26
N GLN A 61 -6.60 4.61 8.89
CA GLN A 61 -6.55 5.41 10.11
C GLN A 61 -5.91 4.64 11.28
N GLN A 62 -6.28 3.37 11.46
CA GLN A 62 -5.66 2.53 12.49
C GLN A 62 -4.15 2.32 12.26
N ARG A 63 -3.69 2.26 11.00
CA ARG A 63 -2.26 2.15 10.67
C ARG A 63 -1.47 3.40 11.06
N HIS A 64 -2.11 4.57 11.10
CA HIS A 64 -1.48 5.83 11.48
C HIS A 64 -1.64 6.18 12.96
N PHE A 65 -2.80 5.90 13.56
CA PHE A 65 -3.18 6.46 14.87
C PHE A 65 -3.66 5.43 15.90
N GLY A 66 -3.86 4.17 15.51
CA GLY A 66 -4.46 3.15 16.37
C GLY A 66 -3.58 1.91 16.50
N ALA A 67 -4.02 0.79 15.92
CA ALA A 67 -3.33 -0.50 15.92
C ALA A 67 -2.10 -0.53 14.98
N VAL A 68 -1.20 0.44 15.13
CA VAL A 68 -0.07 0.73 14.24
C VAL A 68 0.80 -0.49 14.01
N ALA A 69 1.22 -1.18 15.08
CA ALA A 69 2.13 -2.32 14.98
C ALA A 69 1.49 -3.52 14.28
N LYS A 70 0.22 -3.80 14.59
CA LYS A 70 -0.53 -4.92 13.99
C LYS A 70 -0.71 -4.73 12.50
N ILE A 71 -1.21 -3.56 12.08
CA ILE A 71 -1.48 -3.30 10.67
C ILE A 71 -0.17 -3.17 9.88
N ARG A 72 0.86 -2.56 10.48
CA ARG A 72 2.22 -2.54 9.91
C ARG A 72 2.70 -3.95 9.60
N LYS A 73 2.59 -4.89 10.55
CA LYS A 73 3.03 -6.26 10.33
C LYS A 73 2.29 -6.90 9.16
N ILE A 74 0.96 -6.75 9.10
CA ILE A 74 0.14 -7.29 8.00
C ILE A 74 0.58 -6.72 6.64
N CYS A 75 0.72 -5.40 6.53
CA CYS A 75 1.14 -4.75 5.28
C CYS A 75 2.53 -5.22 4.83
N ARG A 76 3.47 -5.35 5.77
CA ARG A 76 4.84 -5.79 5.49
C ARG A 76 4.88 -7.25 5.07
N ASP A 77 4.23 -8.13 5.83
CA ASP A 77 4.15 -9.56 5.50
C ASP A 77 3.52 -9.78 4.12
N TYR A 78 2.48 -8.99 3.78
CA TYR A 78 1.85 -9.01 2.47
C TYR A 78 2.81 -8.63 1.35
N LEU A 79 3.51 -7.49 1.48
CA LEU A 79 4.48 -7.04 0.48
C LEU A 79 5.70 -7.98 0.38
N THR A 80 6.17 -8.53 1.49
CA THR A 80 7.21 -9.57 1.52
C THR A 80 6.73 -10.83 0.80
N LYS A 81 5.47 -11.25 0.96
CA LYS A 81 4.93 -12.42 0.26
C LYS A 81 4.87 -12.20 -1.26
N LEU A 82 4.54 -10.99 -1.70
CA LEU A 82 4.44 -10.65 -3.12
C LEU A 82 5.80 -10.48 -3.81
N TYR A 83 6.73 -9.82 -3.13
CA TYR A 83 7.97 -9.33 -3.77
C TYR A 83 9.24 -9.93 -3.16
N GLY A 84 9.16 -10.65 -2.05
CA GLY A 84 10.27 -11.31 -1.38
C GLY A 84 11.43 -10.35 -1.11
N GLU A 85 12.62 -10.74 -1.58
CA GLU A 85 13.84 -9.95 -1.45
C GLU A 85 13.77 -8.59 -2.16
N ARG A 86 12.92 -8.39 -3.19
CA ARG A 86 12.81 -7.09 -3.88
C ARG A 86 12.23 -5.99 -2.99
N TRP A 87 11.47 -6.36 -1.97
CA TRP A 87 10.92 -5.40 -1.01
C TRP A 87 11.89 -5.04 0.12
N HIS A 88 12.73 -5.99 0.51
CA HIS A 88 13.78 -5.81 1.53
C HIS A 88 15.07 -5.20 0.95
N GLY A 89 15.38 -5.55 -0.30
CA GLY A 89 16.59 -5.18 -1.01
C GLY A 89 16.37 -3.99 -1.92
N ARG A 90 16.65 -2.79 -1.41
CA ARG A 90 17.43 -1.85 -2.23
C ARG A 90 18.89 -2.10 -1.87
N ARG A 91 19.55 -2.94 -2.65
CA ARG A 91 20.97 -2.78 -2.87
C ARG A 91 21.13 -1.66 -3.90
#